data_AF-A0A6G0W4S0-F1
#
_entry.id   AF-A0A6G0W4S0-F1
#
_cell.length_a   1.000
_cell.length_b   1.000
_cell.length_c   1.000
_cell.angle_alpha   90.00
_cell.angle_beta   90.00
_cell.angle_gamma   90.00
#
_symmetry.space_group_name_H-M   'P 1'
#
loop_
_entity.id
_entity.type
_entity.pdbx_description
1 polymer ?
#
loop_
_entity_poly.entity_id
_entity_poly.type
_entity_poly.pdbx_seq_one_letter_code
_entity_poly.pdbx_strand_id
1 'polypeptide(L)'
;MAGAISEMNRLYKYIAPTSPSELIDCSNFTIDFENRKFLNVGFDLKNKFNIVLRIITPSRYVNISPHFLKRIYSFMGNILSHILDPAVKYKKFTFLECESVLITSMVYRGENVLVVESKETNGCRILLNRRDLMTIQDLEWIIFETVSRKINIERPNILNQLDQISEYFKTDF
;
A
#
# COMPACT_ATOMS: atom_id res chain seq x y z
N MET A 1 -36.98 27.30 -6.90
CA MET A 1 -36.86 26.41 -8.07
C MET A 1 -35.74 25.43 -7.79
N ALA A 2 -36.09 24.15 -7.59
CA ALA A 2 -35.12 23.09 -7.37
C ALA A 2 -34.43 22.76 -8.71
N GLY A 3 -33.10 22.89 -8.75
CA GLY A 3 -32.30 22.49 -9.90
C GLY A 3 -32.37 20.98 -10.12
N ALA A 4 -32.43 20.58 -11.39
CA ALA A 4 -32.54 19.18 -11.80
C ALA A 4 -31.36 18.33 -11.29
N ILE A 5 -31.67 17.12 -10.82
CA ILE A 5 -30.74 16.11 -10.30
C ILE A 5 -29.75 15.59 -11.37
N SER A 6 -29.85 16.07 -12.61
CA SER A 6 -29.12 15.59 -13.79
C SER A 6 -27.70 16.15 -13.96
N GLU A 7 -27.25 17.10 -13.13
CA GLU A 7 -25.92 17.75 -13.29
C GLU A 7 -24.85 17.34 -12.25
N MET A 8 -25.08 16.30 -11.43
CA MET A 8 -23.96 15.62 -10.77
C MET A 8 -23.28 14.67 -11.75
N ASN A 9 -22.63 15.25 -12.77
CA ASN A 9 -21.66 14.55 -13.58
C ASN A 9 -20.71 13.81 -12.64
N ARG A 10 -20.65 12.48 -12.78
CA ARG A 10 -19.77 11.61 -12.00
C ARG A 10 -18.31 12.07 -12.23
N LEU A 11 -17.83 12.97 -11.38
CA LEU A 11 -16.47 13.52 -11.38
C LEU A 11 -15.38 12.45 -11.15
N TYR A 12 -15.76 11.18 -10.99
CA TYR A 12 -14.87 10.05 -10.85
C TYR A 12 -15.08 9.08 -12.02
N LYS A 13 -14.37 9.32 -13.13
CA LYS A 13 -14.21 8.31 -14.18
C LYS A 13 -13.46 7.13 -13.56
N TYR A 14 -14.10 5.97 -13.49
CA TYR A 14 -13.44 4.76 -13.03
C TYR A 14 -12.35 4.37 -14.04
N ILE A 15 -11.10 4.41 -13.59
CA ILE A 15 -9.96 3.88 -14.33
C ILE A 15 -9.59 2.60 -13.61
N ALA A 16 -9.73 1.46 -14.29
CA ALA A 16 -9.22 0.20 -13.77
C ALA A 16 -7.70 0.34 -13.63
N PRO A 17 -7.13 0.13 -12.43
CA PRO A 17 -5.69 0.16 -12.30
C PRO A 17 -5.09 -0.97 -13.14
N THR A 18 -3.91 -0.72 -13.69
CA THR A 18 -3.11 -1.75 -14.37
C THR A 18 -2.96 -2.95 -13.45
N SER A 19 -2.99 -4.18 -13.97
CA SER A 19 -2.73 -5.36 -13.14
C SER A 19 -1.37 -5.21 -12.45
N PRO A 20 -1.25 -5.55 -11.15
CA PRO A 20 0.01 -5.42 -10.44
C PRO A 20 1.11 -6.21 -11.16
N SER A 21 2.28 -5.60 -11.36
CA SER A 21 3.45 -6.34 -11.84
C SER A 21 3.84 -7.40 -10.82
N GLU A 22 4.26 -8.57 -11.30
CA GLU A 22 4.69 -9.67 -10.45
C GLU A 22 5.89 -9.22 -9.59
N LEU A 23 5.74 -9.36 -8.27
CA LEU A 23 6.83 -9.14 -7.32
C LEU A 23 7.55 -10.48 -7.12
N ILE A 24 8.87 -10.45 -7.10
CA ILE A 24 9.67 -11.65 -6.83
C ILE A 24 9.74 -11.89 -5.33
N ASP A 25 9.72 -13.17 -4.95
CA ASP A 25 9.90 -13.64 -3.57
C ASP A 25 8.98 -12.89 -2.59
N CYS A 26 7.68 -13.14 -2.76
CA CYS A 26 6.63 -12.36 -2.14
C CYS A 26 6.11 -13.04 -0.87
N SER A 27 6.23 -12.35 0.26
CA SER A 27 5.55 -12.72 1.51
C SER A 27 4.20 -12.01 1.58
N ASN A 28 3.15 -12.71 2.01
CA ASN A 28 1.79 -12.19 2.07
C ASN A 28 1.26 -12.15 3.51
N PHE A 29 0.70 -11.00 3.89
CA PHE A 29 -0.01 -10.82 5.16
C PHE A 29 -1.48 -10.51 4.89
N THR A 30 -2.36 -11.17 5.63
CA THR A 30 -3.81 -10.93 5.52
C THR A 30 -4.20 -9.79 6.46
N ILE A 31 -4.77 -8.71 5.89
CA ILE A 31 -5.34 -7.60 6.67
C ILE A 31 -6.81 -7.90 6.97
N ASP A 32 -7.56 -8.24 5.92
CA ASP A 32 -8.97 -8.56 5.99
C ASP A 32 -9.28 -9.61 4.92
N PHE A 33 -9.55 -10.84 5.36
CA PHE A 33 -9.83 -11.94 4.44
C PHE A 33 -11.17 -11.77 3.71
N GLU A 34 -12.21 -11.32 4.43
CA GLU A 34 -13.57 -11.18 3.89
C GLU A 34 -13.60 -10.14 2.77
N ASN A 35 -12.95 -9.00 2.99
CA ASN A 35 -12.84 -7.93 2.00
C ASN A 35 -11.62 -8.08 1.07
N ARG A 36 -10.89 -9.20 1.18
CA ARG A 36 -9.72 -9.54 0.35
C ARG A 36 -8.68 -8.43 0.32
N LYS A 37 -8.33 -7.92 1.50
CA LYS A 37 -7.25 -6.95 1.71
C LYS A 37 -6.00 -7.65 2.21
N PHE A 38 -4.91 -7.44 1.50
CA PHE A 38 -3.63 -8.09 1.76
C PHE A 38 -2.49 -7.09 1.72
N LEU A 39 -1.41 -7.40 2.41
CA LEU A 39 -0.15 -6.69 2.33
C LEU A 39 0.92 -7.66 1.83
N ASN A 40 1.44 -7.39 0.63
CA ASN A 40 2.53 -8.16 0.06
C ASN A 40 3.86 -7.44 0.31
N VAL A 41 4.91 -8.20 0.60
CA VAL A 41 6.28 -7.71 0.72
C VAL A 41 7.14 -8.52 -0.25
N GLY A 42 7.71 -7.86 -1.26
CA GLY A 42 8.52 -8.52 -2.28
C GLY A 42 9.43 -7.57 -3.04
N PHE A 43 10.20 -8.12 -3.97
CA PHE A 43 11.16 -7.36 -4.78
C PHE A 43 10.54 -6.86 -6.08
N ASP A 44 10.82 -5.60 -6.40
CA ASP A 44 10.48 -5.01 -7.69
C ASP A 44 11.68 -5.08 -8.65
N LEU A 45 11.52 -5.86 -9.72
CA LEU A 45 12.47 -5.98 -10.82
C LEU A 45 12.77 -4.63 -11.48
N LYS A 46 11.75 -3.78 -11.65
CA LYS A 46 11.92 -2.47 -12.31
C LYS A 46 12.76 -1.52 -11.48
N ASN A 47 12.80 -1.75 -10.17
CA ASN A 47 13.54 -0.94 -9.21
C ASN A 47 14.75 -1.70 -8.63
N LYS A 48 15.50 -2.42 -9.49
CA LYS A 48 16.77 -3.07 -9.11
C LYS A 48 16.67 -3.98 -7.88
N PHE A 49 15.60 -4.77 -7.81
CA PHE A 49 15.30 -5.65 -6.66
C PHE A 49 15.20 -4.89 -5.33
N ASN A 50 14.69 -3.66 -5.35
CA ASN A 50 14.31 -2.97 -4.13
C ASN A 50 13.02 -3.56 -3.57
N ILE A 51 12.89 -3.55 -2.24
CA ILE A 51 11.68 -4.02 -1.58
C ILE A 51 10.56 -3.01 -1.76
N VAL A 52 9.40 -3.53 -2.11
CA VAL A 52 8.13 -2.82 -2.17
C VAL A 52 7.14 -3.53 -1.26
N LEU A 53 6.42 -2.75 -0.46
CA LEU A 53 5.23 -3.22 0.23
C LEU A 53 4.01 -2.82 -0.59
N ARG A 54 3.12 -3.77 -0.84
CA ARG A 54 1.95 -3.53 -1.69
C ARG A 54 0.69 -3.89 -0.93
N ILE A 55 -0.11 -2.89 -0.60
CA ILE A 55 -1.46 -3.12 -0.10
C ILE A 55 -2.34 -3.44 -1.30
N ILE A 56 -3.00 -4.59 -1.30
CA ILE A 56 -3.83 -5.08 -2.39
C ILE A 56 -5.27 -5.22 -1.89
N THR A 57 -6.20 -4.85 -2.75
CA THR A 57 -7.65 -5.09 -2.66
C THR A 57 -8.12 -5.69 -3.98
N PRO A 58 -9.35 -6.20 -4.09
CA PRO A 58 -9.82 -6.89 -5.30
C PRO A 58 -9.71 -6.08 -6.60
N SER A 59 -9.81 -4.76 -6.51
CA SER A 59 -9.80 -3.89 -7.68
C SER A 59 -8.58 -2.98 -7.77
N ARG A 60 -7.75 -2.87 -6.72
CA ARG A 60 -6.73 -1.82 -6.59
C ARG A 60 -5.55 -2.28 -5.75
N TYR A 61 -4.38 -1.73 -6.02
CA TYR A 61 -3.22 -1.85 -5.14
C TYR A 61 -2.49 -0.52 -5.00
N VAL A 62 -1.82 -0.32 -3.87
CA VAL A 62 -0.92 0.82 -3.65
C VAL A 62 0.42 0.29 -3.17
N ASN A 63 1.49 0.75 -3.83
CA ASN A 63 2.86 0.46 -3.42
C ASN A 63 3.31 1.49 -2.38
N ILE A 64 4.02 1.03 -1.36
CA ILE A 64 4.55 1.82 -0.26
C ILE A 64 5.98 1.34 0.01
N SER A 65 6.89 2.26 0.30
CA SER A 65 8.25 1.88 0.72
C SER A 65 8.28 1.45 2.20
N PRO A 66 9.22 0.58 2.61
CA PRO A 66 9.36 0.20 4.02
C PRO A 66 9.55 1.42 4.94
N HIS A 67 10.31 2.41 4.48
CA HIS A 67 10.53 3.66 5.19
C HIS A 67 9.22 4.45 5.38
N PHE A 68 8.37 4.52 4.35
CA PHE A 68 7.10 5.22 4.48
C PHE A 68 6.13 4.48 5.40
N LEU A 69 6.07 3.15 5.34
CA LEU A 69 5.28 2.36 6.30
C LEU A 69 5.75 2.59 7.75
N LYS A 70 7.06 2.71 7.99
CA LYS A 70 7.59 3.03 9.32
C LYS A 70 7.08 4.37 9.84
N ARG A 71 6.99 5.37 8.95
CA ARG A 71 6.37 6.67 9.28
C ARG A 71 4.90 6.50 9.62
N ILE A 72 4.14 5.65 8.91
CA ILE A 72 2.73 5.37 9.24
C ILE A 72 2.62 4.84 10.67
N TYR A 73 3.46 3.87 11.07
CA TYR A 73 3.45 3.34 12.43
C TYR A 73 3.79 4.40 13.48
N SER A 74 4.76 5.28 13.20
CA SER A 74 5.09 6.39 14.10
C SER A 74 3.93 7.38 14.29
N PHE A 75 3.03 7.47 13.31
CA PHE A 75 1.80 8.28 13.37
C PHE A 75 0.55 7.48 13.76
N MET A 76 0.67 6.18 14.04
CA MET A 76 -0.48 5.29 14.22
C MET A 76 -1.41 5.75 15.34
N GLY A 77 -0.87 6.24 16.47
CA GLY A 77 -1.66 6.79 17.56
C GLY A 77 -2.55 7.97 17.13
N ASN A 78 -2.01 8.90 16.33
CA ASN A 78 -2.75 10.03 15.79
C ASN A 78 -3.80 9.60 14.77
N ILE A 79 -3.45 8.64 13.90
CA ILE A 79 -4.33 8.08 12.89
C ILE A 79 -5.53 7.40 13.57
N LEU A 80 -5.28 6.51 14.52
CA LEU A 80 -6.32 5.81 15.26
C LEU A 80 -7.18 6.77 16.07
N SER A 81 -6.58 7.73 16.77
CA SER A 81 -7.34 8.74 17.52
C SER A 81 -8.29 9.53 16.63
N HIS A 82 -7.87 9.90 15.41
CA HIS A 82 -8.73 10.61 14.45
C HIS A 82 -9.85 9.71 13.91
N ILE A 83 -9.56 8.44 13.65
CA ILE A 83 -10.53 7.48 13.13
C ILE A 83 -11.57 7.10 14.18
N LEU A 84 -11.21 7.16 15.47
CA LEU A 84 -12.12 6.95 16.59
C LEU A 84 -13.05 8.13 16.87
N ASP A 85 -12.75 9.33 16.37
CA ASP A 85 -13.54 10.53 16.65
C ASP A 85 -14.94 10.39 16.01
N PRO A 86 -16.02 10.30 16.82
CA PRO A 86 -17.38 10.21 16.33
C PRO A 86 -17.86 11.56 15.74
N ALA A 87 -17.12 12.65 15.93
CA ALA A 87 -17.42 13.91 15.29
C ALA A 87 -17.17 13.77 13.78
N VAL A 88 -18.27 13.56 13.04
CA VAL A 88 -18.34 13.58 11.57
C VAL A 88 -18.06 14.99 11.06
N LYS A 89 -16.84 15.49 11.27
CA LYS A 89 -16.35 16.66 10.56
C LYS A 89 -15.94 16.15 9.19
N TYR A 90 -16.72 16.50 8.16
CA TYR A 90 -16.46 16.20 6.74
C TYR A 90 -15.12 16.74 6.20
N LYS A 91 -14.20 17.19 7.07
CA LYS A 91 -12.93 17.77 6.70
C LYS A 91 -11.91 16.64 6.51
N LYS A 92 -11.53 16.42 5.25
CA LYS A 92 -10.36 15.62 4.88
C LYS A 92 -9.15 16.07 5.69
N PHE A 93 -8.53 15.16 6.43
CA PHE A 93 -7.28 15.41 7.13
C PHE A 93 -6.14 14.74 6.38
N THR A 94 -5.01 15.44 6.21
CA THR A 94 -3.79 14.84 5.62
C THR A 94 -2.84 14.46 6.74
N PHE A 95 -2.47 13.17 6.81
CA PHE A 95 -1.54 12.68 7.83
C PHE A 95 -0.10 12.69 7.34
N LEU A 96 0.12 12.10 6.16
CA LEU A 96 1.45 11.87 5.61
C LEU A 96 1.39 12.00 4.10
N GLU A 97 2.48 12.48 3.52
CA GLU A 97 2.62 12.64 2.08
C GLU A 97 4.09 12.43 1.70
N CYS A 98 4.31 11.76 0.58
CA CYS A 98 5.58 11.72 -0.14
C CYS A 98 5.32 11.90 -1.64
N GLU A 99 6.36 11.73 -2.46
CA GLU A 99 6.26 11.89 -3.92
C GLU A 99 5.28 10.89 -4.56
N SER A 100 5.20 9.67 -4.04
CA SER A 100 4.40 8.58 -4.64
C SER A 100 3.11 8.24 -3.90
N VAL A 101 2.97 8.61 -2.63
CA VAL A 101 1.84 8.21 -1.77
C VAL A 101 1.31 9.38 -0.94
N LEU A 102 -0.01 9.44 -0.81
CA LEU A 102 -0.75 10.37 0.06
C LEU A 102 -1.61 9.58 1.06
N ILE A 103 -1.53 9.94 2.34
CA ILE A 103 -2.35 9.38 3.41
C ILE A 103 -3.27 10.45 3.97
N THR A 104 -4.56 10.23 3.82
CA THR A 104 -5.60 11.15 4.28
C THR A 104 -6.72 10.42 5.02
N SER A 105 -7.62 11.14 5.68
CA SER A 105 -8.89 10.60 6.15
C SER A 105 -10.05 11.00 5.24
N MET A 106 -11.08 10.16 5.21
CA MET A 106 -12.39 10.55 4.71
C MET A 106 -13.50 9.81 5.47
N VAL A 107 -14.72 10.32 5.39
CA VAL A 107 -15.90 9.61 5.87
C VAL A 107 -16.39 8.67 4.77
N TYR A 108 -16.49 7.37 5.07
CA TYR A 108 -17.04 6.35 4.19
C TYR A 108 -18.08 5.53 4.94
N ARG A 109 -19.31 5.47 4.40
CA ARG A 109 -20.45 4.76 5.04
C ARG A 109 -20.71 5.17 6.51
N GLY A 110 -20.47 6.44 6.84
CA GLY A 110 -20.67 6.98 8.19
C GLY A 110 -19.49 6.77 9.14
N GLU A 111 -18.40 6.13 8.68
CA GLU A 111 -17.20 5.88 9.49
C GLU A 111 -16.02 6.67 8.95
N ASN A 112 -15.15 7.16 9.83
CA ASN A 112 -13.85 7.69 9.43
C ASN A 112 -12.95 6.52 8.99
N VAL A 113 -12.36 6.63 7.80
CA VAL A 113 -11.43 5.64 7.26
C VAL A 113 -10.14 6.32 6.83
N LEU A 114 -9.04 5.58 6.90
CA LEU A 114 -7.78 5.99 6.31
C LEU A 114 -7.82 5.73 4.81
N VAL A 115 -7.39 6.71 4.03
CA VAL A 115 -7.23 6.65 2.59
C VAL A 115 -5.74 6.62 2.29
N VAL A 116 -5.28 5.53 1.69
CA VAL A 116 -3.94 5.42 1.12
C VAL A 116 -4.07 5.57 -0.39
N GLU A 117 -3.52 6.64 -0.94
CA GLU A 117 -3.67 7.01 -2.35
C GLU A 117 -2.30 7.03 -3.05
N SER A 118 -2.23 6.38 -4.22
CA SER A 118 -1.07 6.48 -5.11
C SER A 118 -1.17 7.76 -5.93
N LYS A 119 -0.08 8.51 -5.99
CA LYS A 119 0.06 9.69 -6.86
C LYS A 119 0.51 9.34 -8.28
N GLU A 120 1.14 8.18 -8.43
CA GLU A 120 1.63 7.69 -9.73
C GLU A 120 0.49 7.09 -10.56
N THR A 121 -0.49 6.46 -9.91
CA THR A 121 -1.63 5.81 -10.58
C THR A 121 -2.92 6.55 -10.26
N ASN A 122 -3.39 7.36 -11.21
CA ASN A 122 -4.58 8.20 -11.03
C ASN A 122 -5.81 7.39 -10.58
N GLY A 123 -6.43 7.83 -9.47
CA GLY A 123 -7.63 7.21 -8.91
C GLY A 123 -7.40 5.91 -8.12
N CYS A 124 -6.14 5.47 -7.99
CA CYS A 124 -5.80 4.29 -7.21
C CYS A 124 -5.65 4.65 -5.72
N ARG A 125 -6.70 4.32 -4.96
CA ARG A 125 -6.76 4.52 -3.51
C ARG A 125 -7.36 3.32 -2.81
N ILE A 126 -6.88 3.04 -1.60
CA ILE A 126 -7.33 1.96 -0.73
C ILE A 126 -7.87 2.56 0.56
N LEU A 127 -8.96 2.00 1.06
CA LEU A 127 -9.62 2.42 2.28
C LEU A 127 -9.34 1.39 3.38
N LEU A 128 -8.81 1.87 4.50
CA LEU A 128 -8.52 1.08 5.68
C LEU A 128 -9.39 1.59 6.84
N ASN A 129 -10.30 0.74 7.31
CA ASN A 129 -11.11 1.02 8.48
C ASN A 129 -10.30 0.78 9.77
N ARG A 130 -10.93 1.01 10.92
CA ARG A 130 -10.29 0.78 12.21
C ARG A 130 -9.74 -0.65 12.35
N ARG A 131 -10.50 -1.68 11.98
CA ARG A 131 -10.07 -3.08 12.14
C ARG A 131 -8.85 -3.37 11.27
N ASP A 132 -8.86 -2.91 10.03
CA ASP A 132 -7.72 -3.04 9.11
C ASP A 132 -6.45 -2.44 9.73
N LEU A 133 -6.56 -1.25 10.33
CA LEU A 133 -5.43 -0.56 10.95
C LEU A 133 -4.92 -1.24 12.21
N MET A 134 -5.81 -1.79 13.03
CA MET A 134 -5.41 -2.61 14.19
C MET A 134 -4.66 -3.85 13.73
N THR A 135 -5.16 -4.57 12.72
CA THR A 135 -4.46 -5.74 12.16
C THR A 135 -3.10 -5.35 11.61
N ILE A 136 -2.99 -4.24 10.87
CA ILE A 136 -1.70 -3.74 10.37
C ILE A 136 -0.76 -3.41 11.54
N GLN A 137 -1.25 -2.77 12.59
CA GLN A 137 -0.47 -2.48 13.79
C GLN A 137 0.05 -3.75 14.48
N ASP A 138 -0.79 -4.76 14.65
CA ASP A 138 -0.40 -6.04 15.25
C ASP A 138 0.66 -6.77 14.41
N LEU A 139 0.64 -6.56 13.09
CA LEU A 139 1.60 -7.13 12.15
C LEU A 139 2.92 -6.35 12.03
N GLU A 140 3.08 -5.20 12.70
CA GLU A 140 4.23 -4.29 12.52
C GLU A 140 5.56 -5.04 12.62
N TRP A 141 5.75 -5.78 13.72
CA TRP A 141 7.01 -6.46 13.99
C TRP A 141 7.35 -7.50 12.92
N ILE A 142 6.40 -8.36 12.55
CA ILE A 142 6.64 -9.44 11.58
C ILE A 142 6.86 -8.90 10.17
N ILE A 143 6.19 -7.80 9.80
CA ILE A 143 6.40 -7.12 8.53
C ILE A 143 7.85 -6.61 8.45
N PHE A 144 8.34 -5.93 9.48
CA PHE A 144 9.71 -5.40 9.45
C PHE A 144 10.80 -6.44 9.62
N GLU A 145 10.52 -7.53 10.34
CA GLU A 145 11.39 -8.70 10.40
C GLU A 145 11.53 -9.33 9.01
N THR A 146 10.40 -9.51 8.31
CA THR A 146 10.38 -9.99 6.92
C THR A 146 11.15 -9.06 5.99
N VAL A 147 10.88 -7.74 6.03
CA VAL A 147 11.63 -6.74 5.24
C VAL A 147 13.12 -6.85 5.52
N SER A 148 13.53 -6.92 6.79
CA SER A 148 14.95 -7.01 7.17
C SER A 148 15.60 -8.28 6.60
N ARG A 149 14.91 -9.43 6.70
CA ARG A 149 15.37 -10.70 6.15
C ARG A 149 15.52 -10.64 4.63
N LYS A 150 14.53 -10.07 3.94
CA LYS A 150 14.55 -9.85 2.50
C LYS A 150 15.76 -8.99 2.08
N ILE A 151 16.03 -7.88 2.79
CA ILE A 151 17.16 -6.99 2.46
C ILE A 151 18.51 -7.65 2.70
N ASN A 152 18.68 -8.28 3.86
CA ASN A 152 20.00 -8.70 4.33
C ASN A 152 20.40 -10.10 3.86
N ILE A 153 19.43 -10.94 3.49
CA ILE A 153 19.68 -12.35 3.15
C ILE A 153 19.21 -12.63 1.72
N GLU A 154 17.93 -12.41 1.42
CA GLU A 154 17.35 -12.85 0.14
C GLU A 154 17.87 -12.02 -1.04
N ARG A 155 17.96 -10.68 -0.90
CA ARG A 155 18.45 -9.82 -1.97
C ARG A 155 19.90 -10.14 -2.37
N PRO A 156 20.88 -10.25 -1.45
CA PRO A 156 22.23 -10.68 -1.81
C PRO A 156 22.25 -12.05 -2.50
N ASN A 157 21.45 -13.01 -2.03
CA ASN A 157 21.38 -14.34 -2.65
C ASN A 157 20.85 -14.27 -4.09
N ILE A 158 19.79 -13.50 -4.35
CA ILE A 158 19.24 -13.28 -5.68
C ILE A 158 20.28 -12.64 -6.60
N LEU A 159 20.97 -11.59 -6.15
CA LEU A 159 21.98 -10.90 -6.95
C LEU A 159 23.16 -11.83 -7.27
N ASN A 160 23.67 -12.57 -6.29
CA ASN A 160 24.74 -13.53 -6.50
C ASN A 160 24.36 -14.65 -7.48
N GLN A 161 23.11 -15.15 -7.41
CA GLN A 161 22.61 -16.13 -8.38
C GLN A 161 22.57 -15.56 -9.80
N LEU A 162 22.13 -14.30 -9.96
CA LEU A 162 22.11 -13.63 -11.26
C LEU A 162 23.53 -13.42 -11.82
N ASP A 163 24.48 -13.06 -10.95
CA ASP A 163 25.89 -12.91 -11.34
C ASP A 163 26.49 -14.24 -11.81
N GLN A 164 26.24 -15.33 -11.07
CA GLN A 164 26.67 -16.69 -11.44
C GLN A 164 26.09 -17.14 -12.78
N ILE A 165 24.79 -16.90 -12.99
CA ILE A 165 24.12 -17.21 -14.27
C ILE A 165 24.75 -16.36 -15.38
N SER A 166 24.99 -15.07 -15.14
CA SER A 166 25.61 -14.20 -16.13
C SER A 166 27.04 -14.61 -16.48
N GLU A 167 27.82 -15.12 -15.52
CA GLU A 167 29.17 -15.61 -15.74
C GLU A 167 29.16 -16.88 -16.59
N TYR A 168 28.28 -17.83 -16.27
CA TYR A 168 28.08 -19.05 -17.04
C TYR A 168 27.76 -18.78 -18.52
N PHE A 169 26.86 -17.82 -18.80
CA PHE A 169 26.53 -17.47 -20.18
C PHE A 169 27.67 -16.74 -20.93
N LYS A 170 28.65 -16.17 -20.23
CA LYS A 170 29.84 -15.55 -20.86
C LYS A 170 30.94 -16.55 -21.20
N THR A 171 30.95 -17.71 -20.55
CA THR A 171 31.97 -18.74 -20.78
C THR A 171 31.57 -19.75 -21.84
N ASP A 172 30.26 -19.98 -22.03
CA ASP A 172 29.73 -21.05 -22.89
C ASP A 172 29.20 -20.56 -24.26
N PHE A 173 29.32 -19.26 -24.57
CA PHE A 173 29.03 -18.63 -25.87
C PHE A 173 30.12 -17.64 -26.26
#